data_AF-A0A6C0K9P3-F1
#
_entry.id   AF-A0A6C0K9P3-F1
#
_cell.length_a   1.000
_cell.length_b   1.000
_cell.length_c   1.000
_cell.angle_alpha   90.00
_cell.angle_beta   90.00
_cell.angle_gamma   90.00
#
_symmetry.space_group_name_H-M   'P 1'
#
loop_
_entity.id
_entity.type
_entity.pdbx_description
1 polymer ?
#
loop_
_entity_poly.entity_id
_entity_poly.type
_entity_poly.pdbx_seq_one_letter_code
_entity_poly.pdbx_strand_id
1 'polypeptide(L)'
;MNDTKGECECDFCLDKYYQLLDNSIRNLLSRQEKDVLTYDILDTERSTKNKLMMLKEKQRQMKVGEIWEVVLGNYNGYVNLKIGHDTGLDILSHSKKVAIELKNRTNTDNYSSRKSNLDKLAKFKLANPDYVCIYANINADTEKKTLKGSIKKILHNGVEIEHHIGYKFIKFVLGDDTDMILEFVKNAIDKYI
;
A
#
# COMPACT_ATOMS: atom_id res chain seq x y z
N MET A 1 42.92 -8.91 -10.98
CA MET A 1 42.49 -9.50 -9.71
C MET A 1 42.36 -8.38 -8.71
N ASN A 2 41.13 -8.01 -8.36
CA ASN A 2 40.82 -7.20 -7.18
C ASN A 2 39.49 -7.74 -6.67
N ASP A 3 39.61 -8.55 -5.63
CA ASP A 3 38.50 -9.17 -4.93
C ASP A 3 37.83 -8.19 -3.96
N THR A 4 36.50 -8.34 -3.91
CA THR A 4 35.61 -8.24 -2.75
C THR A 4 35.55 -6.95 -1.92
N LYS A 5 34.45 -6.21 -2.15
CA LYS A 5 33.52 -5.86 -1.07
C LYS A 5 32.13 -6.33 -1.48
N GLY A 6 31.84 -7.60 -1.20
CA GLY A 6 30.46 -8.03 -1.09
C GLY A 6 29.87 -7.33 0.12
N GLU A 7 29.00 -6.36 -0.11
CA GLU A 7 28.16 -5.82 0.94
C GLU A 7 27.36 -6.99 1.51
N CYS A 8 27.57 -7.27 2.80
CA CYS A 8 26.77 -8.23 3.54
C CYS A 8 25.34 -7.67 3.58
N GLU A 9 24.49 -8.14 2.67
CA GLU A 9 23.04 -7.97 2.79
C GLU A 9 22.66 -8.54 4.16
N CYS A 10 22.18 -7.67 5.06
CA CYS A 10 21.60 -8.14 6.31
C CYS A 10 20.41 -9.01 5.93
N ASP A 11 20.53 -10.32 6.15
CA ASP A 11 19.44 -11.27 5.94
C ASP A 11 18.16 -10.74 6.61
N PHE A 12 17.04 -10.89 5.91
CA PHE A 12 15.73 -10.53 6.42
C PHE A 12 15.45 -11.28 7.73
N CYS A 13 15.09 -10.53 8.77
CA CYS A 13 14.79 -11.07 10.09
C CYS A 13 13.35 -10.75 10.46
N LEU A 14 12.53 -11.80 10.59
CA LEU A 14 11.10 -11.68 10.83
C LEU A 14 10.78 -10.97 12.16
N ASP A 15 11.57 -11.21 13.20
CA ASP A 15 11.39 -10.54 14.50
C ASP A 15 11.65 -9.03 14.42
N LYS A 16 12.71 -8.61 13.71
CA LYS A 16 12.99 -7.19 13.47
C LYS A 16 11.88 -6.55 12.64
N TYR A 17 11.36 -7.28 11.66
CA TYR A 17 10.24 -6.83 10.84
C TYR A 17 8.98 -6.64 11.71
N TYR A 18 8.62 -7.58 12.58
CA TYR A 18 7.49 -7.42 13.51
C TYR A 18 7.65 -6.25 14.48
N GLN A 19 8.85 -6.03 15.01
CA GLN A 19 9.14 -4.85 15.83
C GLN A 19 8.95 -3.55 15.06
N LEU A 20 9.39 -3.50 13.80
CA LEU A 20 9.16 -2.36 12.91
C LEU A 20 7.67 -2.14 12.66
N LEU A 21 6.91 -3.21 12.40
CA LEU A 21 5.47 -3.11 12.19
C LEU A 21 4.74 -2.59 13.42
N ASP A 22 4.97 -3.16 14.62
CA ASP A 22 4.30 -2.72 15.85
C ASP A 22 4.57 -1.25 16.15
N ASN A 23 5.84 -0.82 16.06
CA ASN A 23 6.22 0.58 16.26
C ASN A 23 5.57 1.50 15.23
N SER A 24 5.54 1.12 13.96
CA SER A 24 4.95 1.92 12.89
C SER A 24 3.44 2.03 13.04
N ILE A 25 2.75 0.93 13.35
CA ILE A 25 1.30 0.89 13.58
C ILE A 25 0.95 1.75 14.79
N ARG A 26 1.68 1.62 15.90
CA ARG A 26 1.51 2.48 17.09
C ARG A 26 1.63 3.96 16.73
N ASN A 27 2.69 4.33 16.02
CA ASN A 27 2.93 5.71 15.63
C ASN A 27 1.81 6.24 14.72
N LEU A 28 1.35 5.44 13.75
CA LEU A 28 0.27 5.80 12.83
C LEU A 28 -1.06 6.02 13.55
N LEU A 29 -1.44 5.08 14.42
CA LEU A 29 -2.72 5.12 15.13
C LEU A 29 -2.75 6.23 16.18
N SER A 30 -1.61 6.54 16.82
CA SER A 30 -1.48 7.64 17.79
C SER A 30 -1.55 9.05 17.20
N ARG A 31 -1.50 9.21 15.87
CA ARG A 31 -1.57 10.53 15.23
C ARG A 31 -2.91 11.20 15.54
N GLN A 32 -2.84 12.47 15.95
CA GLN A 32 -4.00 13.29 16.24
C GLN A 32 -4.91 13.40 15.03
N GLU A 33 -6.21 13.26 15.28
CA GLU A 33 -7.24 13.39 14.27
C GLU A 33 -7.77 14.81 14.22
N LYS A 34 -8.11 15.26 13.02
CA LYS A 34 -8.76 16.53 12.75
C LYS A 34 -10.25 16.41 13.03
N ASP A 35 -10.79 17.42 13.69
CA ASP A 35 -12.23 17.59 13.95
C ASP A 35 -12.82 18.82 13.25
N VAL A 36 -12.02 19.48 12.41
CA VAL A 36 -12.43 20.68 11.68
C VAL A 36 -13.30 20.26 10.49
N LEU A 37 -14.55 20.72 10.51
CA LEU A 37 -15.51 20.51 9.43
C LEU A 37 -15.55 21.71 8.47
N THR A 38 -15.84 21.43 7.21
CA THR A 38 -16.22 22.46 6.25
C THR A 38 -17.66 22.88 6.49
N TYR A 39 -17.87 24.19 6.67
CA TYR A 39 -19.20 24.79 6.76
C TYR A 39 -19.90 24.77 5.40
N ASP A 40 -21.16 24.34 5.39
CA ASP A 40 -22.08 24.48 4.27
C ASP A 40 -23.33 25.23 4.74
N ILE A 41 -23.85 26.16 3.93
CA ILE A 41 -25.03 26.96 4.30
C ILE A 41 -26.29 26.10 4.51
N LEU A 42 -26.32 24.91 3.91
CA LEU A 42 -27.40 23.94 4.07
C LEU A 42 -27.16 22.96 5.23
N ASP A 43 -26.13 23.18 6.05
CA ASP A 43 -25.87 22.30 7.18
C ASP A 43 -26.99 22.38 8.22
N THR A 44 -27.42 21.19 8.62
CA THR A 44 -28.27 20.96 9.78
C THR A 44 -27.40 20.39 10.90
N GLU A 45 -27.92 20.39 12.12
CA GLU A 45 -27.26 19.67 13.22
C GLU A 45 -27.02 18.19 12.88
N ARG A 46 -27.97 17.57 12.15
CA ARG A 46 -27.85 16.17 11.71
C ARG A 46 -26.75 16.00 10.66
N SER A 47 -26.66 16.86 9.65
CA SER A 47 -25.61 16.77 8.63
C SER A 47 -24.23 17.02 9.24
N THR A 48 -24.11 17.94 10.20
CA THR A 48 -22.87 18.23 10.92
C THR A 48 -22.36 17.01 11.69
N LYS A 49 -23.24 16.32 12.43
CA LYS A 49 -22.88 15.06 13.12
C LYS A 49 -22.42 13.98 12.15
N ASN A 50 -23.12 13.82 11.03
CA ASN A 50 -22.75 12.84 10.00
C ASN A 50 -21.40 13.19 9.35
N LYS A 51 -21.14 14.47 9.06
CA LYS A 51 -19.87 14.96 8.51
C LYS A 51 -18.70 14.61 9.44
N LEU A 52 -18.86 14.78 10.74
CA LEU A 52 -17.83 14.39 11.72
C LEU A 52 -17.55 12.89 11.68
N MET A 53 -18.60 12.06 11.68
CA MET A 53 -18.45 10.60 11.60
C MET A 53 -17.74 10.15 10.31
N MET A 54 -18.10 10.76 9.17
CA MET A 54 -17.44 10.50 7.88
C MET A 54 -15.99 10.96 7.86
N LEU A 55 -15.68 12.11 8.47
CA LEU A 55 -14.31 12.62 8.59
C LEU A 55 -13.45 11.67 9.41
N LYS A 56 -13.96 11.15 10.53
CA LYS A 56 -13.28 10.15 11.36
C LYS A 56 -13.02 8.86 10.60
N GLU A 57 -14.03 8.33 9.90
CA GLU A 57 -13.87 7.11 9.10
C GLU A 57 -12.85 7.31 7.96
N LYS A 58 -12.86 8.47 7.29
CA LYS A 58 -11.86 8.78 6.26
C LYS A 58 -10.44 8.82 6.85
N GLN A 59 -10.26 9.40 8.02
CA GLN A 59 -8.97 9.43 8.71
C GLN A 59 -8.48 8.03 9.09
N ARG A 60 -9.38 7.18 9.60
CA ARG A 60 -9.08 5.77 9.85
C ARG A 60 -8.66 5.03 8.58
N GLN A 61 -9.37 5.24 7.47
CA GLN A 61 -9.04 4.62 6.18
C GLN A 61 -7.68 5.06 5.63
N MET A 62 -7.30 6.33 5.82
CA MET A 62 -5.96 6.83 5.44
C MET A 62 -4.88 6.14 6.29
N LYS A 63 -5.06 6.08 7.62
CA LYS A 63 -4.15 5.35 8.52
C LYS A 63 -3.98 3.89 8.08
N VAL A 64 -5.07 3.19 7.74
CA VAL A 64 -5.01 1.80 7.22
C VAL A 64 -4.25 1.70 5.91
N GLY A 65 -4.41 2.66 4.99
CA GLY A 65 -3.63 2.72 3.76
C GLY A 65 -2.12 2.79 4.02
N GLU A 66 -1.71 3.68 4.93
CA GLU A 66 -0.30 3.81 5.34
C GLU A 66 0.22 2.55 6.04
N ILE A 67 -0.60 1.87 6.85
CA ILE A 67 -0.23 0.58 7.45
C ILE A 67 0.11 -0.44 6.35
N TRP A 68 -0.68 -0.51 5.27
CA TRP A 68 -0.38 -1.43 4.16
C TRP A 68 0.91 -1.11 3.44
N GLU A 69 1.23 0.17 3.23
CA GLU A 69 2.52 0.58 2.65
C GLU A 69 3.70 0.18 3.55
N VAL A 70 3.54 0.27 4.89
CA VAL A 70 4.54 -0.19 5.84
C VAL A 70 4.71 -1.71 5.79
N VAL A 71 3.61 -2.46 5.84
CA VAL A 71 3.62 -3.93 5.80
C VAL A 71 4.31 -4.41 4.52
N LEU A 72 3.82 -3.99 3.36
CA LEU A 72 4.30 -4.53 2.09
C LEU A 72 5.66 -3.96 1.69
N GLY A 73 5.91 -2.68 2.01
CA GLY A 73 7.15 -1.99 1.64
C GLY A 73 8.33 -2.24 2.57
N ASN A 74 8.17 -2.91 3.71
CA ASN A 74 9.29 -3.29 4.57
C ASN A 74 9.50 -4.81 4.63
N TYR A 75 8.74 -5.57 3.86
CA TYR A 75 8.87 -7.01 3.79
C TYR A 75 10.05 -7.42 2.90
N ASN A 76 10.72 -8.52 3.24
CA ASN A 76 11.95 -9.06 2.63
C ASN A 76 12.27 -8.57 1.20
N GLY A 77 13.25 -7.69 1.03
CA GLY A 77 13.72 -7.21 -0.28
C GLY A 77 12.81 -6.19 -0.98
N TYR A 78 11.73 -5.72 -0.33
CA TYR A 78 10.95 -4.56 -0.74
C TYR A 78 11.35 -3.32 0.06
N VAL A 79 11.13 -2.15 -0.54
CA VAL A 79 11.41 -0.84 0.03
C VAL A 79 10.18 0.04 -0.15
N ASN A 80 9.70 0.62 0.95
CA ASN A 80 8.69 1.66 0.96
C ASN A 80 9.39 2.97 0.56
N LEU A 81 9.01 3.50 -0.61
CA LEU A 81 9.64 4.68 -1.18
C LEU A 81 9.24 5.97 -0.46
N LYS A 82 8.16 5.94 0.33
CA LYS A 82 7.56 7.08 1.02
C LYS A 82 7.13 8.21 0.07
N ILE A 83 6.41 9.17 0.63
CA ILE A 83 5.97 10.35 -0.10
C ILE A 83 7.19 11.18 -0.54
N GLY A 84 7.20 11.59 -1.80
CA GLY A 84 8.20 12.51 -2.35
C GLY A 84 9.38 11.83 -3.05
N HIS A 85 9.40 10.50 -3.16
CA HIS A 85 10.40 9.81 -3.96
C HIS A 85 10.27 10.17 -5.46
N ASP A 86 11.40 10.28 -6.16
CA ASP A 86 11.48 10.78 -7.54
C ASP A 86 10.67 9.95 -8.55
N THR A 87 10.44 8.67 -8.25
CA THR A 87 9.61 7.79 -9.08
C THR A 87 8.11 8.07 -8.92
N GLY A 88 7.69 8.64 -7.78
CA GLY A 88 6.30 8.84 -7.40
C GLY A 88 5.50 7.55 -7.16
N LEU A 89 6.18 6.40 -7.04
CA LEU A 89 5.61 5.08 -6.73
C LEU A 89 5.69 4.77 -5.23
N ASP A 90 4.94 3.78 -4.77
CA ASP A 90 4.82 3.47 -3.34
C ASP A 90 5.87 2.45 -2.87
N ILE A 91 6.07 1.37 -3.63
CA ILE A 91 6.95 0.24 -3.24
C ILE A 91 7.84 -0.21 -4.39
N LEU A 92 9.09 -0.55 -4.08
CA LEU A 92 10.07 -1.06 -5.05
C LEU A 92 10.82 -2.26 -4.49
N SER A 93 11.17 -3.21 -5.35
CA SER A 93 12.13 -4.27 -5.07
C SER A 93 13.10 -4.39 -6.23
N HIS A 94 14.36 -4.03 -5.99
CA HIS A 94 15.42 -4.16 -6.99
C HIS A 94 15.83 -5.62 -7.20
N SER A 95 15.87 -6.42 -6.13
CA SER A 95 16.24 -7.85 -6.20
C SER A 95 15.17 -8.67 -6.93
N LYS A 96 13.88 -8.37 -6.71
CA LYS A 96 12.78 -9.04 -7.40
C LYS A 96 12.37 -8.38 -8.71
N LYS A 97 12.93 -7.21 -9.04
CA LYS A 97 12.58 -6.40 -10.21
C LYS A 97 11.08 -6.09 -10.25
N VAL A 98 10.52 -5.59 -9.15
CA VAL A 98 9.09 -5.24 -9.03
C VAL A 98 8.93 -3.79 -8.61
N ALA A 99 8.04 -3.06 -9.27
CA ALA A 99 7.64 -1.70 -8.92
C ALA A 99 6.11 -1.64 -8.74
N ILE A 100 5.63 -1.02 -7.66
CA ILE A 100 4.23 -1.10 -7.24
C ILE A 100 3.69 0.30 -6.94
N GLU A 101 2.53 0.61 -7.51
CA GLU A 101 1.64 1.64 -6.98
C GLU A 101 0.48 0.93 -6.25
N LEU A 102 0.28 1.31 -4.99
CA LEU A 102 -0.67 0.71 -4.08
C LEU A 102 -1.90 1.59 -3.89
N LYS A 103 -3.07 0.93 -3.81
CA LYS A 103 -4.34 1.56 -3.43
C LYS A 103 -5.08 0.66 -2.46
N ASN A 104 -5.74 1.27 -1.48
CA ASN A 104 -6.45 0.51 -0.45
C ASN A 104 -7.68 -0.22 -1.02
N ARG A 105 -8.46 0.40 -1.92
CA ARG A 105 -9.65 -0.19 -2.54
C ARG A 105 -9.71 0.01 -4.05
N THR A 106 -10.50 -0.82 -4.74
CA THR A 106 -10.74 -0.70 -6.18
C THR A 106 -11.59 0.52 -6.57
N ASN A 107 -12.40 1.05 -5.65
CA ASN A 107 -13.27 2.20 -5.88
C ASN A 107 -12.71 3.53 -5.33
N THR A 108 -11.52 3.52 -4.72
CA THR A 108 -10.89 4.75 -4.21
C THR A 108 -10.28 5.64 -5.30
N ASP A 109 -10.06 5.11 -6.49
CA ASP A 109 -9.51 5.86 -7.62
C ASP A 109 -10.62 6.28 -8.59
N ASN A 110 -10.71 7.58 -8.84
CA ASN A 110 -11.47 8.08 -9.97
C ASN A 110 -10.67 7.86 -11.27
N TYR A 111 -11.28 8.09 -12.42
CA TYR A 111 -10.64 7.80 -13.70
C TYR A 111 -9.30 8.56 -13.89
N SER A 112 -9.24 9.83 -13.48
CA SER A 112 -8.04 10.65 -13.64
C SER A 112 -6.91 10.24 -12.71
N SER A 113 -7.19 9.88 -11.46
CA SER A 113 -6.17 9.39 -10.52
C SER A 113 -5.60 8.05 -10.97
N ARG A 114 -6.46 7.12 -11.41
CA ARG A 114 -6.01 5.85 -11.99
C ARG A 114 -5.11 6.06 -13.20
N LYS A 115 -5.50 6.95 -14.13
CA LYS A 115 -4.69 7.26 -15.30
C LYS A 115 -3.32 7.80 -14.90
N SER A 116 -3.26 8.74 -13.97
CA SER A 116 -1.99 9.29 -13.45
C SER A 116 -1.09 8.20 -12.88
N ASN A 117 -1.64 7.30 -12.07
CA ASN A 117 -0.89 6.19 -11.48
C ASN A 117 -0.35 5.21 -12.55
N LEU A 118 -1.16 4.88 -13.55
CA LEU A 118 -0.71 4.06 -14.68
C LEU A 118 0.33 4.78 -15.55
N ASP A 119 0.22 6.10 -15.73
CA ASP A 119 1.20 6.91 -16.45
C ASP A 119 2.57 6.86 -15.73
N LYS A 120 2.61 6.93 -14.39
CA LYS A 120 3.85 6.76 -13.61
C LYS A 120 4.48 5.38 -13.80
N LEU A 121 3.67 4.32 -13.66
CA LEU A 121 4.14 2.94 -13.83
C LEU A 121 4.65 2.70 -15.25
N ALA A 122 3.95 3.21 -16.27
CA ALA A 122 4.38 3.10 -17.65
C ALA A 122 5.71 3.82 -17.91
N LYS A 123 5.87 5.04 -17.37
CA LYS A 123 7.13 5.79 -17.43
C LYS A 123 8.28 5.00 -16.79
N PHE A 124 8.04 4.40 -15.62
CA PHE A 124 9.04 3.59 -14.94
C PHE A 124 9.42 2.34 -15.76
N LYS A 125 8.42 1.62 -16.31
CA LYS A 125 8.63 0.41 -17.14
C LYS A 125 9.41 0.69 -18.42
N LEU A 126 9.15 1.81 -19.08
CA LEU A 126 9.89 2.22 -20.28
C LEU A 126 11.37 2.47 -19.99
N ALA A 127 11.67 3.06 -18.82
CA ALA A 127 13.04 3.28 -18.38
C ALA A 127 13.70 2.00 -17.81
N ASN A 128 12.91 1.04 -17.33
CA ASN A 128 13.37 -0.19 -16.69
C ASN A 128 12.61 -1.42 -17.25
N PRO A 129 12.92 -1.87 -18.50
CA PRO A 129 12.13 -2.87 -19.20
C PRO A 129 12.08 -4.24 -18.52
N ASP A 130 13.02 -4.55 -17.66
CA ASP A 130 13.11 -5.79 -16.89
C ASP A 130 12.18 -5.83 -15.68
N TYR A 131 11.60 -4.71 -15.24
CA TYR A 131 10.75 -4.66 -14.04
C TYR A 131 9.32 -5.08 -14.32
N VAL A 132 8.72 -5.88 -13.44
CA VAL A 132 7.27 -6.05 -13.39
C VAL A 132 6.66 -4.81 -12.71
N CYS A 133 5.82 -4.08 -13.42
CA CYS A 133 5.11 -2.92 -12.90
C CYS A 133 3.69 -3.34 -12.51
N ILE A 134 3.32 -3.09 -11.26
CA ILE A 134 2.07 -3.55 -10.65
C ILE A 134 1.25 -2.36 -10.18
N TYR A 135 0.03 -2.24 -10.67
CA TYR A 135 -1.01 -1.44 -10.05
C TYR A 135 -1.80 -2.35 -9.09
N ALA A 136 -1.74 -2.10 -7.79
CA ALA A 136 -2.27 -3.00 -6.77
C ALA A 136 -3.46 -2.41 -6.00
N ASN A 137 -4.51 -3.22 -5.81
CA ASN A 137 -5.59 -2.90 -4.87
C ASN A 137 -5.65 -3.93 -3.75
N ILE A 138 -5.48 -3.51 -2.50
CA ILE A 138 -5.59 -4.41 -1.34
C ILE A 138 -6.98 -5.03 -1.25
N ASN A 139 -8.02 -4.21 -1.34
CA ASN A 139 -9.41 -4.62 -1.15
C ASN A 139 -10.20 -4.46 -2.46
N ALA A 140 -10.94 -5.50 -2.84
CA ALA A 140 -11.96 -5.39 -3.86
C ALA A 140 -13.24 -4.72 -3.30
N ASP A 141 -14.28 -4.64 -4.13
CA ASP A 141 -15.59 -4.10 -3.77
C ASP A 141 -16.37 -5.01 -2.79
N THR A 142 -16.01 -6.30 -2.71
CA THR A 142 -16.60 -7.26 -1.75
C THR A 142 -15.53 -8.12 -1.10
N GLU A 143 -15.79 -8.56 0.14
CA GLU A 143 -14.92 -9.49 0.88
C GLU A 143 -14.60 -10.74 0.07
N LYS A 144 -15.63 -11.39 -0.52
CA LYS A 144 -15.45 -12.58 -1.36
C LYS A 144 -14.47 -12.35 -2.51
N LYS A 145 -14.54 -11.18 -3.16
CA LYS A 145 -13.60 -10.83 -4.25
C LYS A 145 -12.21 -10.49 -3.72
N THR A 146 -12.11 -9.84 -2.55
CA THR A 146 -10.84 -9.59 -1.87
C THR A 146 -10.13 -10.90 -1.54
N LEU A 147 -10.83 -11.84 -0.89
CA LEU A 147 -10.28 -13.15 -0.52
C LEU A 147 -9.91 -14.00 -1.74
N LYS A 148 -10.72 -13.97 -2.80
CA LYS A 148 -10.40 -14.68 -4.05
C LYS A 148 -9.19 -14.07 -4.76
N GLY A 149 -9.11 -12.74 -4.76
CA GLY A 149 -8.14 -11.94 -5.49
C GLY A 149 -8.19 -12.12 -7.01
N SER A 150 -7.43 -11.29 -7.72
CA SER A 150 -7.24 -11.45 -9.18
C SER A 150 -5.92 -10.83 -9.64
N ILE A 151 -5.37 -11.38 -10.72
CA ILE A 151 -4.25 -10.80 -11.45
C ILE A 151 -4.70 -10.69 -12.90
N LYS A 152 -4.52 -9.51 -13.49
CA LYS A 152 -4.84 -9.21 -14.89
C LYS A 152 -3.75 -8.37 -15.51
N LYS A 153 -3.62 -8.39 -16.83
CA LYS A 153 -2.72 -7.50 -17.57
C LYS A 153 -3.49 -6.31 -18.11
N ILE A 154 -2.87 -5.14 -18.07
CA ILE A 154 -3.38 -3.89 -18.62
C ILE A 154 -2.32 -3.38 -19.61
N LEU A 155 -2.73 -3.13 -20.85
CA LEU A 155 -1.89 -2.41 -21.80
C LEU A 155 -2.12 -0.90 -21.61
N HIS A 156 -1.07 -0.16 -21.26
CA HIS A 156 -1.13 1.29 -21.04
C HIS A 156 0.12 1.96 -21.57
N ASN A 157 -0.04 3.03 -22.38
CA ASN A 157 1.07 3.74 -23.03
C ASN A 157 2.10 2.81 -23.72
N GLY A 158 1.63 1.74 -24.36
CA GLY A 158 2.47 0.80 -25.11
C GLY A 158 3.23 -0.22 -24.25
N VAL A 159 3.03 -0.24 -22.93
CA VAL A 159 3.65 -1.23 -22.04
C VAL A 159 2.61 -2.04 -21.27
N GLU A 160 2.98 -3.26 -20.90
CA GLU A 160 2.16 -4.13 -20.06
C GLU A 160 2.40 -3.83 -18.58
N ILE A 161 1.30 -3.57 -17.86
CA ILE A 161 1.24 -3.37 -16.41
C ILE A 161 0.34 -4.45 -15.83
N GLU A 162 0.73 -5.06 -14.72
CA GLU A 162 -0.13 -6.02 -14.03
C GLU A 162 -1.06 -5.32 -13.04
N HIS A 163 -2.31 -5.77 -12.99
CA HIS A 163 -3.31 -5.34 -12.02
C HIS A 163 -3.56 -6.46 -11.03
N HIS A 164 -3.04 -6.30 -9.83
CA HIS A 164 -3.16 -7.26 -8.74
C HIS A 164 -4.21 -6.78 -7.74
N ILE A 165 -5.10 -7.67 -7.31
CA ILE A 165 -6.18 -7.36 -6.37
C ILE A 165 -6.23 -8.41 -5.28
N GLY A 166 -6.44 -7.98 -4.04
CA GLY A 166 -6.87 -8.84 -2.96
C GLY A 166 -5.76 -9.72 -2.40
N TYR A 167 -6.18 -10.83 -1.82
CA TYR A 167 -5.32 -11.80 -1.16
C TYR A 167 -4.24 -12.37 -2.09
N LYS A 168 -4.48 -12.46 -3.40
CA LYS A 168 -3.45 -12.85 -4.38
C LYS A 168 -2.28 -11.88 -4.43
N PHE A 169 -2.54 -10.58 -4.34
CA PHE A 169 -1.49 -9.57 -4.29
C PHE A 169 -0.69 -9.67 -3.00
N ILE A 170 -1.40 -9.78 -1.87
CA ILE A 170 -0.78 -9.88 -0.55
C ILE A 170 0.13 -11.10 -0.51
N LYS A 171 -0.36 -12.25 -0.98
CA LYS A 171 0.42 -13.49 -1.07
C LYS A 171 1.59 -13.42 -2.06
N PHE A 172 1.45 -12.66 -3.13
CA PHE A 172 2.56 -12.41 -4.05
C PHE A 172 3.72 -11.68 -3.36
N VAL A 173 3.44 -10.70 -2.50
CA VAL A 173 4.48 -9.95 -1.77
C VAL A 173 5.00 -10.73 -0.57
N LEU A 174 4.09 -11.22 0.29
CA LEU A 174 4.42 -11.79 1.60
C LEU A 174 4.76 -13.28 1.56
N GLY A 175 4.44 -13.99 0.47
CA GLY A 175 4.73 -15.42 0.33
C GLY A 175 4.03 -16.26 1.40
N ASP A 176 4.76 -17.21 1.98
CA ASP A 176 4.23 -18.15 2.97
C ASP A 176 3.94 -17.49 4.34
N ASP A 177 4.54 -16.34 4.62
CA ASP A 177 4.33 -15.61 5.88
C ASP A 177 3.00 -14.81 5.90
N THR A 178 2.25 -14.82 4.80
CA THR A 178 1.04 -14.01 4.61
C THR A 178 0.10 -14.06 5.80
N ASP A 179 -0.35 -15.26 6.20
CA ASP A 179 -1.38 -15.39 7.24
C ASP A 179 -0.87 -14.96 8.61
N MET A 180 0.37 -15.29 8.95
CA MET A 180 1.00 -14.89 10.22
C MET A 180 1.16 -13.37 10.30
N ILE A 181 1.63 -12.73 9.23
CA ILE A 181 1.79 -11.27 9.19
C ILE A 181 0.43 -10.58 9.26
N LEU A 182 -0.58 -11.08 8.53
CA LEU A 182 -1.93 -10.51 8.59
C LEU A 182 -2.51 -10.59 10.00
N GLU A 183 -2.33 -11.73 10.67
CA GLU A 183 -2.79 -11.91 12.04
C GLU A 183 -2.04 -11.00 13.02
N PHE A 184 -0.72 -10.88 12.88
CA PHE A 184 0.08 -9.94 13.67
C PHE A 184 -0.42 -8.50 13.51
N VAL A 185 -0.64 -8.05 12.27
CA VAL A 185 -1.08 -6.68 11.97
C VAL A 185 -2.45 -6.40 12.57
N LYS A 186 -3.41 -7.35 12.49
CA LYS A 186 -4.73 -7.20 13.13
C LYS A 186 -4.60 -7.03 14.65
N ASN A 187 -3.84 -7.91 15.30
CA ASN A 187 -3.62 -7.85 16.74
C ASN A 187 -2.92 -6.54 17.16
N ALA A 188 -1.96 -6.04 16.37
CA ALA A 188 -1.32 -4.76 16.62
C ALA A 188 -2.29 -3.59 16.45
N ILE A 189 -3.19 -3.63 15.47
CA ILE A 189 -4.24 -2.62 15.30
C ILE A 189 -5.17 -2.61 16.53
N ASP A 190 -5.68 -3.77 16.92
CA ASP A 190 -6.61 -3.90 18.06
C ASP A 190 -5.98 -3.47 19.39
N LYS A 191 -4.66 -3.65 19.53
CA LYS A 191 -3.89 -3.21 20.71
C LYS A 191 -3.84 -1.68 20.87
N TYR A 192 -3.98 -0.91 19.79
CA TYR A 192 -3.73 0.54 19.77
C TYR A 192 -4.95 1.40 19.39
N ILE A 193 -6.10 0.79 19.11
CA ILE A 193 -7.40 1.46 18.95
C ILE A 193 -8.13 1.43 20.29
#